data_AF-A0A7C3S8M1-F1
#
_entry.id   AF-A0A7C3S8M1-F1
#
_cell.length_a   1.000
_cell.length_b   1.000
_cell.length_c   1.000
_cell.angle_alpha   90.00
_cell.angle_beta   90.00
_cell.angle_gamma   90.00
#
_symmetry.space_group_name_H-M   'P 1'
#
loop_
_entity.id
_entity.type
_entity.pdbx_description
1 polymer ?
#
loop_
_entity_poly.entity_id
_entity_poly.type
_entity_poly.pdbx_seq_one_letter_code
_entity_poly.pdbx_strand_id
1 'polypeptide(L)' 'MAYTYDQFRRVLRKAGFQLLRSGKHEIWRRIEPDGTKRRVPISHQHGKDIPDWLFAKMLRQAGLSRKEFEQLLKDP' A
#
# COMPACT_ATOMS: atom_id res chain seq x y z
N MET A 1 -16.47 3.40 2.68
CA MET A 1 -15.35 4.14 3.29
C MET A 1 -14.27 4.26 2.24
N ALA A 2 -13.97 5.49 1.80
CA ALA A 2 -12.88 5.75 0.87
C ALA A 2 -11.55 5.89 1.63
N TYR A 3 -10.47 5.41 1.03
CA TYR A 3 -9.11 5.53 1.57
C TYR A 3 -8.24 6.31 0.59
N THR A 4 -7.30 7.10 1.10
CA THR A 4 -6.41 7.92 0.27
C THR A 4 -5.09 7.22 -0.05
N TYR A 5 -4.38 7.71 -1.07
CA TYR A 5 -3.04 7.20 -1.40
C TYR A 5 -2.05 7.41 -0.25
N ASP A 6 -2.15 8.51 0.51
CA ASP A 6 -1.30 8.76 1.67
C ASP A 6 -1.54 7.77 2.82
N GLN A 7 -2.81 7.44 3.10
CA GLN A 7 -3.14 6.39 4.07
C GLN A 7 -2.53 5.06 3.64
N PHE A 8 -2.61 4.72 2.35
CA PHE A 8 -2.02 3.50 1.83
C PHE A 8 -0.48 3.48 1.96
N ARG A 9 0.20 4.60 1.67
CA ARG A 9 1.64 4.73 1.89
C ARG A 9 2.02 4.50 3.35
N ARG A 10 1.28 5.08 4.30
CA ARG A 10 1.52 4.90 5.73
C ARG A 10 1.43 3.43 6.12
N VAL A 11 0.40 2.73 5.64
CA VAL A 11 0.23 1.29 5.88
C VAL A 11 1.39 0.50 5.26
N LEU A 12 1.81 0.80 4.03
CA LEU A 12 2.94 0.12 3.40
C LEU A 12 4.24 0.29 4.20
N ARG A 13 4.52 1.49 4.72
CA ARG A 13 5.68 1.74 5.61
C ARG A 13 5.61 0.87 6.86
N LYS A 14 4.44 0.84 7.53
CA LYS A 14 4.22 0.02 8.74
C LYS A 14 4.30 -1.47 8.46
N ALA A 15 3.84 -1.90 7.29
CA ALA A 15 3.95 -3.27 6.82
C ALA A 15 5.37 -3.62 6.33
N GLY A 16 6.39 -2.76 6.52
CA GLY A 16 7.78 -3.06 6.18
C GLY A 16 8.10 -3.02 4.68
N PHE A 17 7.25 -2.41 3.87
CA PHE A 17 7.60 -2.14 2.47
C PHE A 17 8.64 -1.01 2.39
N GLN A 18 9.60 -1.21 1.50
CA GLN A 18 10.62 -0.21 1.18
C GLN A 18 10.26 0.50 -0.12
N LEU A 19 10.50 1.81 -0.17
CA LEU A 19 10.35 2.59 -1.39
C LEU A 19 11.53 2.29 -2.33
N LEU A 20 11.25 1.65 -3.46
CA LEU A 20 12.26 1.30 -4.46
C LEU A 20 12.51 2.44 -5.46
N ARG A 21 11.46 3.19 -5.81
CA ARG A 21 11.51 4.28 -6.80
C ARG A 21 10.44 5.31 -6.49
N SER A 22 10.77 6.59 -6.61
CA SER A 22 9.87 7.74 -6.45
C SER A 22 9.69 8.52 -7.77
N GLY A 23 9.38 7.81 -8.86
CA GLY A 23 9.19 8.40 -10.19
C GLY A 23 7.79 8.99 -10.37
N LYS A 24 7.19 8.93 -11.58
CA LYS A 24 5.77 9.31 -11.78
C LYS A 24 4.79 8.52 -10.91
N HIS A 25 5.16 7.27 -10.59
CA HIS A 25 4.54 6.46 -9.56
C HIS A 25 5.62 6.01 -8.59
N GLU A 26 5.27 5.96 -7.31
CA GLU A 26 6.07 5.29 -6.30
C GLU A 26 5.97 3.78 -6.49
N ILE A 27 7.07 3.06 -6.35
CA ILE A 27 7.08 1.60 -6.35
C ILE A 27 7.53 1.16 -4.96
N TRP A 28 6.62 0.56 -4.22
CA TRP A 28 6.89 -0.02 -2.91
C TRP A 28 7.14 -1.52 -3.04
N ARG A 29 8.16 -2.04 -2.36
CA ARG A 29 8.55 -3.45 -2.42
C ARG A 29 8.70 -4.03 -1.02
N ARG A 30 8.21 -5.25 -0.83
CA ARG A 30 8.55 -6.11 0.30
C ARG A 30 8.98 -7.47 -0.21
N ILE A 31 9.93 -8.08 0.48
CA ILE A 31 10.34 -9.47 0.27
C ILE A 31 9.88 -10.22 1.51
N GLU A 32 9.01 -11.21 1.32
CA GLU A 32 8.55 -12.08 2.39
C GLU A 32 9.63 -13.12 2.75
N PRO A 33 9.56 -13.76 3.94
CA PRO A 33 10.54 -14.76 4.36
C PRO A 33 10.65 -15.97 3.42
N ASP A 34 9.58 -16.30 2.70
CA ASP A 34 9.52 -17.35 1.68
C ASP A 34 10.18 -16.93 0.34
N GLY A 35 10.72 -15.72 0.24
CA GLY A 35 11.30 -15.14 -0.97
C GLY A 35 10.28 -14.47 -1.91
N THR A 36 8.97 -14.50 -1.58
CA THR A 36 7.93 -13.86 -2.38
C THR A 36 8.15 -12.35 -2.43
N LYS A 37 8.23 -11.80 -3.65
CA LYS A 37 8.42 -10.36 -3.89
C LYS A 37 7.07 -9.69 -4.14
N ARG A 38 6.62 -8.86 -3.20
CA ARG A 38 5.44 -7.99 -3.37
C ARG A 38 5.87 -6.64 -3.91
N ARG A 39 5.15 -6.14 -4.92
CA ARG A 39 5.35 -4.80 -5.50
C ARG A 39 4.03 -4.08 -5.63
N VAL A 40 3.97 -2.86 -5.07
CA VAL A 40 2.76 -2.04 -5.07
C VAL A 40 3.08 -0.69 -5.70
N PRO A 41 2.58 -0.40 -6.90
CA PRO A 41 2.67 0.93 -7.49
C PRO A 41 1.65 1.87 -6.83
N ILE A 42 2.09 3.04 -6.40
CA ILE A 42 1.24 4.06 -5.77
C ILE A 42 1.33 5.37 -6.55
N SER A 43 0.17 5.97 -6.82
CA SER A 43 0.07 7.27 -7.49
C SER A 43 0.44 8.42 -6.55
N HIS A 44 1.02 9.49 -7.10
CA HIS A 44 1.31 10.74 -6.37
C HIS A 44 0.07 11.58 -6.06
N GLN A 45 -1.14 11.02 -6.22
CA GLN A 45 -2.38 11.75 -5.96
C GLN A 45 -2.65 11.99 -4.46
N HIS A 46 -1.68 11.72 -3.57
CA HIS A 46 -1.67 12.08 -2.14
C HIS A 46 -3.02 11.88 -1.42
N GLY A 47 -3.69 12.97 -1.07
CA GLY A 47 -4.96 13.00 -0.34
C GLY A 47 -6.19 12.60 -1.16
N LYS A 48 -6.04 12.26 -2.44
CA LYS A 48 -7.16 11.79 -3.25
C LYS A 48 -7.60 10.40 -2.83
N ASP A 49 -8.90 10.19 -2.81
CA ASP A 49 -9.51 8.89 -2.62
C ASP A 49 -9.11 7.91 -3.72
N ILE A 50 -8.82 6.69 -3.30
CA ILE A 50 -8.59 5.54 -4.16
C ILE A 50 -9.96 4.92 -4.47
N PRO A 51 -10.34 4.78 -5.75
CA PRO A 51 -11.54 4.04 -6.11
C PRO A 51 -11.54 2.62 -5.54
N ASP A 52 -12.68 2.11 -5.06
CA ASP A 52 -12.77 0.84 -4.34
C ASP A 52 -12.15 -0.35 -5.11
N TRP A 53 -12.37 -0.42 -6.43
CA TRP A 53 -11.80 -1.47 -7.28
C TRP A 53 -10.26 -1.41 -7.32
N LEU A 54 -9.70 -0.20 -7.31
CA LEU A 54 -8.26 0.02 -7.33
C LEU A 54 -7.67 -0.27 -5.95
N PHE A 55 -8.36 0.14 -4.88
CA PHE A 55 -7.97 -0.18 -3.51
C PHE A 55 -7.90 -1.70 -3.29
N ALA A 56 -8.93 -2.44 -3.70
CA ALA A 56 -8.94 -3.90 -3.64
C ALA A 56 -7.79 -4.54 -4.44
N LYS A 57 -7.49 -3.99 -5.63
CA LYS A 57 -6.34 -4.44 -6.44
C LYS A 57 -5.01 -4.19 -5.72
N MET A 58 -4.84 -3.03 -5.09
CA MET A 58 -3.62 -2.67 -4.35
C MET A 58 -3.45 -3.55 -3.10
N LEU A 59 -4.52 -3.85 -2.37
CA LEU A 59 -4.50 -4.79 -1.26
C LEU A 59 -3.99 -6.18 -1.70
N ARG A 60 -4.50 -6.69 -2.83
CA ARG A 60 -4.04 -7.97 -3.40
C ARG A 60 -2.56 -7.94 -3.80
N GLN A 61 -2.08 -6.82 -4.33
CA GLN A 61 -0.66 -6.64 -4.66
C GLN A 61 0.22 -6.58 -3.41
N ALA A 62 -0.27 -5.94 -2.35
CA ALA A 62 0.39 -5.86 -1.05
C ALA A 62 0.33 -7.19 -0.28
N GLY A 63 -0.61 -8.08 -0.62
CA GLY A 63 -0.88 -9.29 0.16
C GLY A 63 -1.57 -8.99 1.49
N LEU A 64 -2.30 -7.88 1.58
CA LEU A 64 -3.03 -7.47 2.79
C LEU A 64 -4.53 -7.67 2.61
N SER A 65 -5.21 -8.08 3.67
CA SER A 65 -6.66 -7.98 3.80
C SER A 65 -7.07 -6.54 4.17
N ARG A 66 -8.34 -6.21 3.93
CA ARG A 66 -8.90 -4.93 4.37
C ARG A 66 -8.80 -4.74 5.89
N LYS A 67 -8.99 -5.81 6.66
CA LYS A 67 -8.93 -5.78 8.13
C LYS A 67 -7.51 -5.46 8.61
N GLU A 68 -6.49 -6.11 8.05
CA GLU A 68 -5.08 -5.82 8.38
C GLU A 68 -4.70 -4.40 8.00
N PHE A 69 -5.17 -3.93 6.84
CA PHE A 69 -4.97 -2.54 6.42
C PHE A 69 -5.54 -1.55 7.45
N GLU A 70 -6.77 -1.76 7.88
CA GLU A 70 -7.44 -0.89 8.85
C GLU A 70 -6.79 -0.94 10.24
N GLN A 71 -6.29 -2.10 10.65
CA GLN A 71 -5.52 -2.24 11.89
C GLN A 71 -4.21 -1.45 11.82
N LEU A 72 -3.42 -1.65 10.77
CA LEU A 72 -2.15 -0.94 10.57
C LEU A 72 -2.34 0.58 10.42
N LEU A 73 -3.47 1.02 9.88
CA LEU A 73 -3.77 2.44 9.73
C LEU A 73 -4.12 3.10 11.08
N LYS A 74 -4.78 2.37 11.99
CA LYS A 74 -5.19 2.86 13.32
C LYS A 74 -4.09 2.76 14.36
N ASP A 75 -3.16 1.84 14.16
CA ASP A 75 -1.95 1.72 14.97
C ASP A 75 -1.23 3.09 15.00
N PRO A 76 -0.82 3.62 16.16
CA PRO A 76 -0.22 4.96 16.29
C PRO A 76 1.15 5.10 15.59
#